data_AF-A0A4R5DMU0-F1
#
_entry.id   AF-A0A4R5DMU0-F1
#
_cell.length_a   1.000
_cell.length_b   1.000
_cell.length_c   1.000
_cell.angle_alpha   90.00
_cell.angle_beta   90.00
_cell.angle_gamma   90.00
#
_symmetry.space_group_name_H-M   'P 1'
#
loop_
_entity.id
_entity.type
_entity.pdbx_description
1 polymer ?
#
loop_
_entity_poly.entity_id
_entity_poly.type
_entity_poly.pdbx_seq_one_letter_code
_entity_poly.pdbx_strand_id
1 'polypeptide(L)'
;MKRIATIFLSNAILAAGLMLTACNSSTDKDRKELANAEEEALEKAAEANEMVPQETDSSDMADVKKDLEKASQKLSEKQDKYLASLREKEGKLNDRLKTIGEKLSSADGNAKKRLTEKQDKLIKERDQLQANILEIQSPMTDQQLETVQKEINVLIAVIDKELSVD
;
A
#
# COMPACT_ATOMS: atom_id res chain seq x y z
N MET A 1 40.59 1.63 -0.79
CA MET A 1 39.92 1.30 -2.07
C MET A 1 38.47 1.71 -1.95
N LYS A 2 38.04 2.65 -2.79
CA LYS A 2 36.69 3.21 -2.88
C LYS A 2 35.70 2.11 -3.29
N ARG A 3 34.61 1.92 -2.56
CA ARG A 3 33.39 1.34 -3.10
C ARG A 3 32.23 2.28 -2.79
N ILE A 4 31.89 2.99 -3.85
CA ILE A 4 30.75 3.87 -4.02
C ILE A 4 29.49 3.00 -3.96
N ALA A 5 28.61 3.25 -3.00
CA ALA A 5 27.23 2.79 -3.04
C ALA A 5 26.35 4.02 -3.27
N THR A 6 26.35 4.50 -4.52
CA THR A 6 25.34 5.46 -4.97
C THR A 6 24.07 4.65 -5.25
N ILE A 7 23.18 4.56 -4.27
CA ILE A 7 21.82 4.11 -4.54
C ILE A 7 21.04 5.35 -4.95
N PHE A 8 20.81 5.44 -6.27
CA PHE A 8 19.96 6.42 -6.92
C PHE A 8 18.52 6.24 -6.42
N LEU A 9 18.03 7.14 -5.55
CA LEU A 9 16.59 7.33 -5.36
C LEU A 9 16.05 8.22 -6.51
N SER A 10 15.99 7.64 -7.70
CA SER A 10 15.28 8.23 -8.83
C SER A 10 14.12 7.32 -9.20
N ASN A 11 13.03 7.40 -8.43
CA ASN A 11 11.73 6.83 -8.81
C ASN A 11 10.60 7.81 -8.49
N ALA A 12 10.69 9.00 -9.09
CA ALA A 12 9.51 9.81 -9.38
C ALA A 12 8.84 9.24 -10.63
N ILE A 13 8.13 8.12 -10.50
CA ILE A 13 7.41 7.50 -11.64
C ILE A 13 5.95 7.25 -11.26
N LEU A 14 5.12 8.20 -11.72
CA LEU A 14 3.77 8.01 -12.25
C LEU A 14 2.68 7.57 -11.27
N ALA A 15 2.19 8.53 -10.49
CA ALA A 15 0.83 8.58 -9.96
C ALA A 15 -0.25 8.76 -11.07
N ALA A 16 -0.15 8.02 -12.17
CA ALA A 16 -1.02 8.12 -13.34
C ALA A 16 -1.59 6.75 -13.69
N GLY A 17 -2.47 6.21 -12.83
CA GLY A 17 -3.00 4.86 -13.08
C GLY A 17 -4.43 4.56 -12.63
N LEU A 18 -5.05 5.36 -11.77
CA LEU A 18 -6.36 4.97 -11.21
C LEU A 18 -7.31 6.17 -11.06
N MET A 19 -7.67 6.79 -12.17
CA MET A 19 -8.95 7.51 -12.28
C MET A 19 -10.05 6.49 -12.62
N LEU A 20 -10.47 5.71 -11.63
CA LEU A 20 -11.79 5.08 -11.68
C LEU A 20 -12.73 5.91 -10.82
N THR A 21 -13.44 6.80 -11.51
CA THR A 21 -14.57 7.59 -11.04
C THR A 21 -15.64 6.68 -10.43
N ALA A 22 -15.53 6.40 -9.14
CA ALA A 22 -16.64 5.98 -8.31
C ALA A 22 -16.44 6.65 -6.96
N CYS A 23 -17.25 7.67 -6.67
CA CYS A 23 -17.32 8.36 -5.38
C CYS A 23 -17.33 7.35 -4.22
N ASN A 24 -16.17 7.06 -3.66
CA ASN A 24 -16.01 6.38 -2.39
C ASN A 24 -14.86 7.09 -1.69
N SER A 25 -15.19 8.22 -1.05
CA SER A 25 -14.22 9.12 -0.42
C SER A 25 -13.37 8.44 0.65
N SER A 26 -13.82 7.30 1.20
CA SER A 26 -13.06 6.50 2.16
C SER A 26 -11.88 5.78 1.51
N THR A 27 -12.09 5.04 0.40
CA THR A 27 -11.01 4.30 -0.27
C THR A 27 -9.90 5.22 -0.79
N ASP A 28 -10.26 6.38 -1.36
CA ASP A 28 -9.29 7.38 -1.81
C ASP A 28 -8.54 8.04 -0.64
N LYS A 29 -9.23 8.24 0.48
CA LYS A 29 -8.60 8.74 1.71
C LYS A 29 -7.62 7.72 2.26
N ASP A 30 -8.02 6.46 2.39
CA ASP A 30 -7.16 5.40 2.93
C ASP A 30 -5.92 5.16 2.05
N ARG A 31 -6.07 5.28 0.73
CA ARG A 31 -4.94 5.25 -0.21
C ARG A 31 -3.96 6.40 0.03
N LYS A 32 -4.46 7.62 0.21
CA LYS A 32 -3.60 8.78 0.53
C LYS A 32 -2.91 8.62 1.88
N GLU A 33 -3.63 8.10 2.87
CA GLU A 33 -3.06 7.84 4.19
C GLU A 33 -1.97 6.76 4.15
N LEU A 34 -2.12 5.73 3.30
CA LEU A 34 -1.08 4.75 3.03
C LEU A 34 0.15 5.39 2.37
N ALA A 35 -0.04 6.18 1.31
CA ALA A 35 1.07 6.84 0.62
C ALA A 35 1.85 7.80 1.54
N ASN A 36 1.14 8.55 2.39
CA ASN A 36 1.79 9.42 3.38
C ASN A 36 2.58 8.63 4.43
N ALA A 37 2.07 7.47 4.87
CA ALA A 37 2.78 6.63 5.83
C ALA A 37 4.02 5.99 5.19
N GLU A 38 3.96 5.67 3.90
CA GLU A 38 5.10 5.18 3.12
C GLU A 38 6.19 6.25 2.97
N GLU A 39 5.81 7.50 2.66
CA GLU A 39 6.73 8.64 2.58
C GLU A 39 7.41 8.91 3.94
N GLU A 40 6.64 8.92 5.04
CA GLU A 40 7.18 9.08 6.40
C GLU A 40 8.12 7.92 6.78
N ALA A 41 7.79 6.69 6.41
CA ALA A 41 8.63 5.52 6.65
C ALA A 41 9.94 5.58 5.84
N LEU A 42 9.89 6.04 4.59
CA LEU A 42 11.06 6.30 3.76
C LEU A 42 11.95 7.41 4.32
N GLU A 43 11.37 8.51 4.77
CA GLU A 43 12.11 9.62 5.39
C GLU A 43 12.82 9.16 6.67
N LYS A 44 12.12 8.43 7.53
CA LYS A 44 12.70 7.86 8.77
C LYS A 44 13.80 6.83 8.48
N ALA A 45 13.62 6.00 7.46
CA ALA A 45 14.66 5.08 7.00
C ALA A 45 15.90 5.83 6.49
N ALA A 46 15.71 6.90 5.73
CA ALA A 46 16.81 7.73 5.24
C ALA A 46 17.56 8.44 6.40
N GLU A 47 16.84 9.06 7.33
CA GLU A 47 17.41 9.66 8.55
C GLU A 47 18.24 8.63 9.35
N ALA A 48 17.68 7.44 9.57
CA ALA A 48 18.39 6.38 10.28
C ALA A 48 19.66 5.93 9.55
N ASN A 49 19.63 5.86 8.22
CA ASN A 49 20.77 5.47 7.40
C ASN A 49 21.88 6.55 7.38
N GLU A 50 21.54 7.83 7.61
CA GLU A 50 22.54 8.89 7.80
C GLU A 50 23.21 8.83 9.18
N MET A 51 22.48 8.38 10.20
CA MET A 51 22.99 8.24 11.58
C MET A 51 23.80 6.95 11.79
N VAL A 52 23.41 5.85 11.14
CA VAL A 52 24.11 4.56 11.20
C VAL A 52 25.13 4.49 10.04
N PRO A 53 26.42 4.87 10.20
CA PRO A 53 27.37 4.35 11.19
C PRO A 53 28.32 5.45 11.74
N GLN A 54 27.75 6.60 12.15
CA GLN A 54 28.53 7.68 12.76
C GLN A 54 28.68 7.41 14.26
N GLU A 55 29.71 7.95 14.91
CA GLU A 55 29.94 7.89 16.38
C GLU A 55 28.79 8.57 17.13
N THR A 56 27.63 7.94 17.13
CA THR A 56 26.37 8.46 17.64
C THR A 56 26.12 7.78 18.97
N ASP A 57 25.71 8.54 19.99
CA ASP A 57 25.50 8.00 21.33
C ASP A 57 24.41 6.91 21.32
N SER A 58 24.57 5.88 22.15
CA SER A 58 23.64 4.73 22.21
C SER A 58 22.20 5.12 22.54
N SER A 59 21.98 6.24 23.23
CA SER A 59 20.65 6.82 23.46
C SER A 59 19.98 7.29 22.17
N ASP A 60 20.74 7.94 21.28
CA ASP A 60 20.22 8.49 20.03
C ASP A 60 19.88 7.34 19.05
N MET A 61 20.71 6.29 19.02
CA MET A 61 20.42 5.09 18.24
C MET A 61 19.16 4.35 18.72
N ALA A 62 18.91 4.30 20.03
CA ALA A 62 17.70 3.69 20.59
C ALA A 62 16.43 4.48 20.23
N ASP A 63 16.50 5.82 20.20
CA ASP A 63 15.39 6.66 19.77
C ASP A 63 15.10 6.53 18.26
N VAL A 64 16.15 6.46 17.42
CA VAL A 64 16.03 6.18 15.99
C VAL A 64 15.37 4.82 15.75
N LYS A 65 15.79 3.77 16.45
CA LYS A 65 15.16 2.44 16.38
C LYS A 65 13.67 2.53 16.70
N LYS A 66 13.32 3.22 17.79
CA LYS A 66 11.92 3.37 18.22
C LYS A 66 11.08 4.12 17.19
N ASP A 67 11.65 5.10 16.50
CA ASP A 67 10.94 5.83 15.46
C ASP A 67 10.77 5.00 14.18
N LEU A 68 11.77 4.19 13.80
CA LEU A 68 11.65 3.21 12.71
C LEU A 68 10.57 2.15 13.01
N GLU A 69 10.53 1.63 14.25
CA GLU A 69 9.52 0.66 14.68
C GLU A 69 8.10 1.26 14.59
N LYS A 70 7.91 2.48 15.07
CA LYS A 70 6.62 3.19 14.95
C LYS A 70 6.23 3.41 13.50
N ALA A 71 7.17 3.83 12.65
CA ALA A 71 6.91 4.07 11.23
C ALA A 71 6.49 2.78 10.52
N SER A 72 7.20 1.67 10.77
CA SER A 72 6.86 0.34 10.26
C SER A 72 5.47 -0.14 10.72
N GLN A 73 5.15 0.04 12.01
CA GLN A 73 3.83 -0.30 12.54
C GLN A 73 2.72 0.52 11.88
N LYS A 74 2.91 1.84 11.76
CA LYS A 74 1.96 2.75 11.12
C LYS A 74 1.74 2.40 9.65
N LEU A 75 2.81 2.07 8.92
CA LEU A 75 2.75 1.62 7.53
C LEU A 75 1.89 0.36 7.40
N SER A 76 2.16 -0.65 8.25
CA SER A 76 1.36 -1.88 8.29
C SER A 76 -0.11 -1.62 8.61
N GLU A 77 -0.41 -0.79 9.61
CA GLU A 77 -1.79 -0.45 9.96
C GLU A 77 -2.54 0.24 8.80
N LYS A 78 -1.86 1.12 8.06
CA LYS A 78 -2.47 1.80 6.91
C LYS A 78 -2.68 0.85 5.74
N GLN A 79 -1.76 -0.09 5.52
CA GLN A 79 -1.91 -1.13 4.51
C GLN A 79 -3.14 -2.00 4.82
N ASP A 80 -3.29 -2.44 6.06
CA ASP A 80 -4.45 -3.23 6.50
C ASP A 80 -5.77 -2.47 6.35
N LYS A 81 -5.80 -1.17 6.71
CA LYS A 81 -6.97 -0.30 6.53
C LYS A 81 -7.32 -0.15 5.06
N TYR A 82 -6.34 0.07 4.20
CA TYR A 82 -6.60 0.20 2.77
C TYR A 82 -7.12 -1.12 2.17
N LEU A 83 -6.52 -2.26 2.52
CA LEU A 83 -7.00 -3.58 2.13
C LEU A 83 -8.44 -3.84 2.60
N ALA A 84 -8.77 -3.47 3.83
CA ALA A 84 -10.13 -3.59 4.36
C ALA A 84 -11.13 -2.76 3.54
N SER A 85 -10.79 -1.52 3.21
CA SER A 85 -11.62 -0.64 2.39
C SER A 85 -11.80 -1.14 0.95
N LEU A 86 -10.78 -1.77 0.37
CA LEU A 86 -10.89 -2.42 -0.94
C LEU A 86 -11.83 -3.64 -0.88
N ARG A 87 -11.71 -4.49 0.16
CA ARG A 87 -12.63 -5.63 0.38
C ARG A 87 -14.06 -5.18 0.62
N GLU A 88 -14.27 -4.07 1.33
CA GLU A 88 -15.62 -3.50 1.51
C GLU A 88 -16.23 -3.05 0.17
N LYS A 89 -15.42 -2.41 -0.69
CA LYS A 89 -15.83 -2.03 -2.04
C LYS A 89 -16.16 -3.26 -2.89
N GLU A 90 -15.38 -4.33 -2.76
CA GLU A 90 -15.63 -5.60 -3.44
C GLU A 90 -16.98 -6.21 -3.00
N GLY A 91 -17.25 -6.23 -1.70
CA GLY A 91 -18.54 -6.66 -1.16
C GLY A 91 -19.72 -5.88 -1.75
N LYS A 92 -19.63 -4.54 -1.77
CA LYS A 92 -20.65 -3.66 -2.38
C LYS A 92 -20.84 -3.92 -3.88
N LEU A 93 -19.77 -4.22 -4.62
CA LEU A 93 -19.86 -4.58 -6.04
C LEU A 93 -20.54 -5.94 -6.23
N ASN A 94 -20.21 -6.92 -5.40
CA ASN A 94 -20.83 -8.25 -5.43
C ASN A 94 -22.33 -8.18 -5.11
N ASP A 95 -22.76 -7.36 -4.14
CA ASP A 95 -24.17 -7.14 -3.83
C ASP A 95 -24.93 -6.50 -5.01
N ARG A 96 -24.31 -5.51 -5.67
CA ARG A 96 -24.88 -4.87 -6.86
C ARG A 96 -24.97 -5.86 -8.03
N LEU A 97 -23.95 -6.70 -8.23
CA LEU A 97 -23.94 -7.75 -9.24
C LEU A 97 -25.04 -8.79 -8.99
N LYS A 98 -25.22 -9.23 -7.74
CA LYS A 98 -26.29 -10.13 -7.34
C LYS A 98 -27.67 -9.53 -7.65
N THR A 99 -27.89 -8.28 -7.24
CA THR A 99 -29.14 -7.56 -7.51
C THR A 99 -29.43 -7.43 -9.01
N ILE A 100 -28.40 -7.20 -9.85
CA ILE A 100 -28.57 -7.15 -11.30
C ILE A 100 -28.85 -8.53 -11.88
N GLY A 101 -28.19 -9.57 -11.39
CA GLY A 101 -28.45 -10.96 -11.79
C GLY A 101 -29.89 -11.39 -11.51
N GLU A 102 -30.40 -11.06 -10.32
CA GLU A 102 -31.81 -11.28 -9.95
C GLU A 102 -32.76 -10.54 -10.92
N LYS A 103 -32.48 -9.28 -11.24
CA LYS A 103 -33.30 -8.49 -12.18
C LYS A 103 -33.21 -8.99 -13.62
N LEU A 104 -32.07 -9.55 -14.02
CA LEU A 104 -31.89 -10.14 -15.35
C LEU A 104 -32.73 -11.40 -15.56
N SER A 105 -33.00 -12.17 -14.49
CA SER A 105 -33.80 -13.40 -14.56
C SER A 105 -35.23 -13.16 -15.05
N SER A 106 -35.79 -11.97 -14.77
CA SER A 106 -37.16 -11.58 -15.12
C SER A 106 -37.23 -10.49 -16.19
N ALA A 107 -36.10 -10.06 -16.75
CA ALA A 107 -36.06 -8.95 -17.72
C ALA A 107 -36.08 -9.46 -19.17
N ASP A 108 -36.76 -8.71 -20.04
CA ASP A 108 -36.84 -8.95 -21.47
C ASP A 108 -36.50 -7.69 -22.29
N GLY A 109 -36.39 -7.88 -23.61
CA GLY A 109 -36.16 -6.82 -24.59
C GLY A 109 -35.04 -5.83 -24.22
N ASN A 110 -35.37 -4.54 -24.29
CA ASN A 110 -34.41 -3.45 -24.02
C ASN A 110 -33.96 -3.37 -22.56
N ALA A 111 -34.80 -3.80 -21.61
CA ALA A 111 -34.43 -3.81 -20.19
C ALA A 111 -33.34 -4.85 -19.93
N LYS A 112 -33.47 -6.05 -20.51
CA LYS A 112 -32.45 -7.11 -20.44
C LYS A 112 -31.11 -6.65 -21.00
N LYS A 113 -31.10 -5.99 -22.16
CA LYS A 113 -29.89 -5.45 -22.78
C LYS A 113 -29.18 -4.44 -21.86
N ARG A 114 -29.90 -3.46 -21.33
CA ARG A 114 -29.35 -2.45 -20.41
C ARG A 114 -28.80 -3.06 -19.11
N LEU A 115 -29.49 -4.05 -18.56
CA LEU A 115 -29.04 -4.75 -17.34
C LEU A 115 -27.79 -5.59 -17.61
N THR A 116 -27.68 -6.22 -18.78
CA THR A 116 -26.49 -6.98 -19.20
C THR A 116 -25.28 -6.05 -19.33
N GLU A 117 -25.42 -4.92 -20.04
CA GLU A 117 -24.35 -3.92 -20.15
C GLU A 117 -23.90 -3.39 -18.79
N LYS A 118 -24.84 -3.23 -17.85
CA LYS A 118 -24.54 -2.80 -16.49
C LYS A 118 -23.83 -3.89 -15.69
N GLN A 119 -24.21 -5.16 -15.87
CA GLN A 119 -23.53 -6.31 -15.28
C GLN A 119 -22.07 -6.38 -15.76
N ASP A 120 -21.84 -6.30 -17.07
CA ASP A 120 -20.50 -6.36 -17.66
C ASP A 120 -19.57 -5.25 -17.11
N LYS A 121 -20.11 -4.04 -16.96
CA LYS A 121 -19.35 -2.92 -16.36
C LYS A 121 -18.96 -3.21 -14.91
N LEU A 122 -19.87 -3.75 -14.11
CA LEU A 122 -19.59 -4.08 -12.71
C LEU A 122 -18.64 -5.27 -12.57
N ILE A 123 -18.72 -6.26 -13.48
CA ILE A 123 -17.77 -7.38 -13.53
C ILE A 123 -16.36 -6.84 -13.80
N LYS A 124 -16.19 -5.98 -14.81
CA LYS A 124 -14.89 -5.35 -15.10
C LYS A 124 -14.36 -4.53 -13.92
N GLU A 125 -15.22 -3.78 -13.24
CA GLU A 125 -14.83 -3.01 -12.05
C GLU A 125 -14.37 -3.93 -10.90
N ARG A 126 -15.08 -5.05 -10.68
CA ARG A 126 -14.69 -6.05 -9.68
C ARG A 126 -13.38 -6.73 -10.05
N ASP A 127 -13.19 -7.14 -11.30
CA ASP A 127 -11.98 -7.84 -11.73
C ASP A 127 -10.75 -6.93 -11.59
N GLN A 128 -10.87 -5.64 -11.94
CA GLN A 128 -9.83 -4.65 -11.68
C GLN A 128 -9.57 -4.47 -10.18
N LEU A 129 -10.62 -4.43 -9.36
CA LEU A 129 -10.46 -4.31 -7.91
C LEU A 129 -9.77 -5.53 -7.30
N GLN A 130 -10.10 -6.74 -7.77
CA GLN A 130 -9.45 -7.98 -7.35
C GLN A 130 -7.98 -8.01 -7.77
N ALA A 131 -7.66 -7.54 -8.97
CA ALA A 131 -6.27 -7.37 -9.39
C ALA A 131 -5.51 -6.42 -8.45
N ASN A 132 -6.10 -5.27 -8.10
CA ASN A 132 -5.49 -4.31 -7.16
C ASN A 132 -5.33 -4.91 -5.74
N ILE A 133 -6.30 -5.68 -5.26
CA ILE A 133 -6.21 -6.37 -3.95
C ILE A 133 -5.09 -7.41 -3.97
N LEU A 134 -4.98 -8.18 -5.05
CA LEU A 134 -3.91 -9.17 -5.24
C LEU A 134 -2.54 -8.50 -5.32
N GLU A 135 -2.44 -7.34 -5.97
CA GLU A 135 -1.20 -6.57 -6.08
C GLU A 135 -0.67 -6.14 -4.70
N ILE A 136 -1.55 -5.70 -3.79
CA ILE A 136 -1.19 -5.29 -2.42
C ILE A 136 -0.94 -6.49 -1.50
N GLN A 137 -1.65 -7.61 -1.70
CA GLN A 137 -1.47 -8.84 -0.90
C GLN A 137 -0.27 -9.68 -1.36
N SER A 138 0.13 -9.53 -2.62
CA SER A 138 1.26 -10.26 -3.18
C SER A 138 2.56 -9.67 -2.63
N PRO A 139 3.42 -10.48 -1.99
CA PRO A 139 4.73 -10.04 -1.50
C PRO A 139 5.73 -9.85 -2.64
N MET A 140 5.31 -9.40 -3.84
CA MET A 140 6.18 -9.30 -5.01
C MET A 140 6.04 -8.00 -5.81
N THR A 141 5.06 -7.11 -5.54
CA THR A 141 4.75 -6.06 -6.54
C THR A 141 4.49 -4.64 -6.07
N ASP A 142 4.15 -4.38 -4.80
CA ASP A 142 4.52 -3.06 -4.25
C ASP A 142 6.00 -3.13 -3.90
N GLN A 143 6.85 -3.10 -4.96
CA GLN A 143 8.29 -3.04 -4.83
C GLN A 143 8.72 -1.91 -3.91
N GLN A 144 7.90 -0.86 -3.72
CA GLN A 144 8.19 0.20 -2.76
C GLN A 144 7.83 -0.23 -1.33
N LEU A 145 6.58 -0.55 -1.00
CA LEU A 145 6.20 -1.00 0.36
C LEU A 145 7.01 -2.19 0.87
N GLU A 146 7.19 -3.23 0.07
CA GLU A 146 7.98 -4.40 0.48
C GLU A 146 9.46 -4.04 0.68
N THR A 147 10.01 -3.17 -0.18
CA THR A 147 11.39 -2.72 -0.06
C THR A 147 11.56 -1.79 1.15
N VAL A 148 10.65 -0.86 1.38
CA VAL A 148 10.66 0.05 2.54
C VAL A 148 10.60 -0.75 3.84
N GLN A 149 9.69 -1.72 3.92
CA GLN A 149 9.58 -2.53 5.14
C GLN A 149 10.80 -3.44 5.34
N LYS A 150 11.38 -3.98 4.26
CA LYS A 150 12.65 -4.73 4.33
C LYS A 150 13.81 -3.83 4.73
N GLU A 151 13.91 -2.63 4.16
CA GLU A 151 14.94 -1.64 4.47
C GLU A 151 14.86 -1.21 5.93
N ILE A 152 13.66 -0.91 6.43
CA ILE A 152 13.45 -0.60 7.85
C ILE A 152 13.85 -1.78 8.74
N ASN A 153 13.46 -3.01 8.39
CA ASN A 153 13.83 -4.19 9.17
C ASN A 153 15.35 -4.45 9.17
N VAL A 154 16.03 -4.20 8.04
CA VAL A 154 17.49 -4.28 7.96
C VAL A 154 18.13 -3.21 8.82
N LEU A 155 17.64 -1.96 8.78
CA LEU A 155 18.14 -0.86 9.59
C LEU A 155 17.95 -1.14 11.09
N ILE A 156 16.77 -1.62 11.50
CA ILE A 156 16.52 -2.04 12.90
C ILE A 156 17.51 -3.12 13.33
N ALA A 157 17.75 -4.14 12.48
CA ALA A 157 18.68 -5.22 12.81
C ALA A 157 20.14 -4.74 12.89
N VAL A 158 20.53 -3.74 12.10
CA VAL A 158 21.86 -3.12 12.20
C VAL A 158 21.97 -2.33 13.50
N ILE A 159 20.97 -1.52 13.85
CA ILE A 159 20.95 -0.77 15.12
C ILE A 159 21.01 -1.72 16.32
N ASP A 160 20.25 -2.81 16.29
CA ASP A 160 20.28 -3.85 17.35
C ASP A 160 21.66 -4.45 17.54
N LYS A 161 22.39 -4.65 16.43
CA LYS A 161 23.75 -5.16 16.49
C LYS A 161 24.69 -4.15 17.13
N GLU A 162 24.66 -2.88 16.72
CA GLU A 162 25.53 -1.83 17.29
C GLU A 162 25.24 -1.61 18.79
N LEU A 163 23.97 -1.58 19.20
CA LEU A 163 23.57 -1.46 20.60
C LEU A 163 23.93 -2.66 21.48
N SER A 164 24.28 -3.81 20.88
CA SER A 164 24.69 -5.02 21.62
C SER A 164 26.20 -5.15 21.84
N VAL A 165 26.99 -4.25 21.25
CA VAL A 165 28.47 -4.25 21.35
C VAL A 165 28.97 -3.34 22.49
N ASP A 166 28.13 -2.41 22.98
CA ASP A 166 28.31 -1.66 24.24
C ASP A 166 27.85 -2.46 25.47
#